data_AF-A0A2P8FFY6-F1
#
_entry.id   AF-A0A2P8FFY6-F1
#
_cell.length_a   1.000
_cell.length_b   1.000
_cell.length_c   1.000
_cell.angle_alpha   90.00
_cell.angle_beta   90.00
_cell.angle_gamma   90.00
#
_symmetry.space_group_name_H-M   'P 1'
#
loop_
_entity.id
_entity.type
_entity.pdbx_description
1 polymer ?
#
loop_
_entity_poly.entity_id
_entity_poly.type
_entity_poly.pdbx_seq_one_letter_code
_entity_poly.pdbx_strand_id
1 'polypeptide(L)'
;MTDMNWIAFIAGAVAAMAFGFLIYGPVLGLQKRWAEGTRISPEPPAKMPMFPMVTNWTGILLLALIIGLTKTTQSLGVALLAILCAAAYVANTGAWAQKSGFAIAVDAAYVLGSGVLMILAHAIL
;
A
#
# COMPACT_ATOMS: atom_id res chain seq x y z
N MET A 1 -3.66 18.09 -15.35
CA MET A 1 -3.65 17.97 -13.87
C MET A 1 -4.70 18.85 -13.20
N THR A 2 -5.16 19.93 -13.84
CA THR A 2 -6.23 20.81 -13.33
C THR A 2 -7.55 20.08 -13.05
N ASP A 3 -7.82 18.98 -13.75
CA ASP A 3 -9.08 18.21 -13.61
C ASP A 3 -9.02 17.11 -12.55
N MET A 4 -7.88 16.92 -11.89
CA MET A 4 -7.74 15.89 -10.85
C MET A 4 -8.32 16.41 -9.53
N ASN A 5 -9.19 15.61 -8.90
CA ASN A 5 -9.66 15.90 -7.55
C ASN A 5 -8.51 15.67 -6.54
N TRP A 6 -7.83 16.77 -6.17
CA TRP A 6 -6.72 16.73 -5.22
C TRP A 6 -7.13 16.34 -3.80
N ILE A 7 -8.38 16.63 -3.40
CA ILE A 7 -8.90 16.23 -2.09
C ILE A 7 -9.05 14.71 -2.05
N ALA A 8 -9.65 14.11 -3.07
CA ALA A 8 -9.75 12.66 -3.20
C ALA A 8 -8.37 11.97 -3.24
N PHE A 9 -7.42 12.55 -3.97
CA PHE A 9 -6.03 12.07 -4.02
C PHE A 9 -5.38 12.04 -2.63
N ILE A 10 -5.42 13.16 -1.89
CA ILE A 10 -4.83 13.25 -0.54
C ILE A 10 -5.57 12.32 0.42
N ALA A 11 -6.90 12.30 0.39
CA ALA A 11 -7.71 11.45 1.26
C ALA A 11 -7.41 9.96 1.03
N GLY A 12 -7.34 9.53 -0.22
CA GLY A 12 -6.99 8.16 -0.59
C GLY A 12 -5.58 7.76 -0.13
N ALA A 13 -4.60 8.65 -0.31
CA ALA A 13 -3.22 8.41 0.14
C ALA A 13 -3.14 8.30 1.68
N VAL A 14 -3.76 9.22 2.42
CA VAL A 14 -3.79 9.19 3.89
C VAL A 14 -4.52 7.94 4.40
N ALA A 15 -5.64 7.57 3.78
CA ALA A 15 -6.37 6.35 4.13
C ALA A 15 -5.52 5.09 3.91
N ALA A 16 -4.75 5.02 2.81
CA ALA A 16 -3.85 3.90 2.54
C ALA A 16 -2.65 3.85 3.50
N MET A 17 -2.11 5.00 3.91
CA MET A 17 -1.08 5.06 4.96
C MET A 17 -1.65 4.58 6.30
N ALA A 18 -2.85 5.05 6.67
CA ALA A 18 -3.56 4.61 7.88
C ALA A 18 -3.86 3.10 7.86
N PHE A 19 -4.25 2.56 6.70
CA PHE A 19 -4.46 1.14 6.50
C PHE A 19 -3.20 0.30 6.77
N GLY A 20 -2.02 0.85 6.51
CA GLY A 20 -0.75 0.22 6.86
C GLY A 20 -0.63 -0.06 8.36
N PHE A 21 -1.14 0.82 9.22
CA PHE A 21 -1.17 0.59 10.66
C PHE A 21 -2.13 -0.53 11.06
N LEU A 22 -3.21 -0.74 10.32
CA LEU A 22 -4.13 -1.87 10.58
C LEU A 22 -3.48 -3.21 10.21
N ILE A 23 -2.75 -3.24 9.09
CA ILE A 23 -2.13 -4.46 8.57
C ILE A 23 -0.84 -4.83 9.33
N TYR A 24 0.04 -3.86 9.54
CA TYR A 24 1.36 -4.09 10.14
C TYR A 24 1.44 -3.78 11.62
N GLY A 25 0.43 -3.10 12.18
CA GLY A 25 0.34 -2.80 13.61
C GLY A 25 -0.37 -3.91 14.41
N PRO A 26 -0.51 -3.72 15.72
CA PRO A 26 -1.08 -4.73 16.61
C PRO A 26 -2.59 -4.94 16.47
N VAL A 27 -3.29 -4.12 15.67
CA VAL A 27 -4.74 -4.02 15.64
C VAL A 27 -5.40 -5.32 15.15
N LEU A 28 -4.93 -5.89 14.04
CA LEU A 28 -5.49 -7.11 13.47
C LEU A 28 -4.80 -8.40 13.95
N GLY A 29 -3.78 -8.28 14.82
CA GLY A 29 -3.03 -9.45 15.31
C GLY A 29 -2.12 -10.13 14.27
N LEU A 30 -1.97 -9.56 13.07
CA LEU A 30 -1.17 -10.14 11.98
C LEU A 30 0.33 -9.87 12.13
N GLN A 31 0.71 -8.84 12.90
CA GLN A 31 2.05 -8.27 12.96
C GLN A 31 3.12 -9.27 13.39
N LYS A 32 2.84 -10.13 14.39
CA LYS A 32 3.83 -11.09 14.88
C LYS A 32 4.19 -12.12 13.81
N ARG A 33 3.16 -12.75 13.23
CA ARG A 33 3.31 -13.75 12.17
C ARG A 33 3.91 -13.15 10.90
N TRP A 34 3.57 -11.91 10.58
CA TRP A 34 4.18 -11.19 9.45
C TRP A 34 5.65 -10.86 9.71
N ALA A 35 6.00 -10.40 10.92
CA ALA A 35 7.38 -10.07 11.31
C ALA A 35 8.28 -11.33 11.29
N GLU A 36 7.81 -12.42 11.89
CA GLU A 36 8.47 -13.74 11.84
C GLU A 36 8.64 -14.21 10.38
N GLY A 37 7.58 -14.11 9.58
CA GLY A 37 7.62 -14.46 8.16
C GLY A 37 8.54 -13.57 7.31
N THR A 38 8.79 -12.35 7.77
CA THR A 38 9.73 -11.38 7.17
C THR A 38 11.14 -11.48 7.77
N ARG A 39 11.32 -12.30 8.82
CA ARG A 39 12.59 -12.49 9.54
C ARG A 39 13.10 -11.22 10.20
N ILE A 40 12.18 -10.40 10.72
CA ILE A 40 12.48 -9.20 11.51
C ILE A 40 11.96 -9.38 12.94
N SER A 41 12.49 -8.57 13.86
CA SER A 41 11.99 -8.54 15.24
C SER A 41 10.51 -8.11 15.26
N PRO A 42 9.64 -8.84 15.99
CA PRO A 42 8.26 -8.40 16.24
C PRO A 42 8.18 -7.31 17.30
N GLU A 43 9.27 -7.06 18.04
CA GLU A 43 9.35 -6.00 19.05
C GLU A 43 9.47 -4.62 18.40
N PRO A 44 8.92 -3.57 19.02
CA PRO A 44 9.06 -2.20 18.52
C PRO A 44 10.53 -1.81 18.31
N PRO A 45 10.88 -1.19 17.18
CA PRO A 45 12.25 -0.79 16.91
C PRO A 45 12.67 0.35 17.85
N ALA A 46 13.93 0.33 18.30
CA ALA A 46 14.48 1.36 19.18
C ALA A 46 14.53 2.77 18.54
N LYS A 47 14.52 2.83 17.21
CA LYS A 47 14.46 4.07 16.42
C LYS A 47 13.44 3.90 15.30
N MET A 48 12.79 4.99 14.93
CA MET A 48 11.83 5.01 13.82
C MET A 48 12.54 4.61 12.51
N PRO A 49 12.00 3.65 11.73
CA PRO A 49 12.61 3.20 10.48
C PRO A 49 12.31 4.20 9.36
N MET A 50 12.99 5.36 9.38
CA MET A 50 12.70 6.48 8.49
C MET A 50 12.78 6.12 7.00
N PHE A 51 13.79 5.36 6.59
CA PHE A 51 13.96 5.03 5.17
C PHE A 51 12.82 4.14 4.63
N PRO A 52 12.48 2.99 5.24
CA PRO A 52 11.29 2.22 4.86
C PRO A 52 9.98 3.01 4.88
N MET A 53 9.81 3.91 5.85
CA MET A 53 8.60 4.74 5.94
C MET A 53 8.49 5.72 4.77
N VAL A 54 9.57 6.45 4.46
CA VAL A 54 9.58 7.42 3.36
C VAL A 54 9.40 6.74 2.01
N THR A 55 10.02 5.58 1.78
CA THR A 55 9.86 4.84 0.53
C THR A 55 8.44 4.28 0.39
N ASN A 56 7.84 3.78 1.48
CA ASN A 56 6.44 3.38 1.49
C ASN A 56 5.50 4.55 1.17
N TRP A 57 5.65 5.69 1.84
CA TRP A 57 4.80 6.86 1.59
C TRP A 57 4.94 7.39 0.16
N THR A 58 6.16 7.38 -0.36
CA THR A 58 6.41 7.75 -1.76
C THR A 58 5.69 6.79 -2.71
N GLY A 59 5.78 5.48 -2.47
CA GLY A 59 5.07 4.47 -3.27
C GLY A 59 3.55 4.65 -3.23
N ILE A 60 2.98 4.92 -2.04
CA ILE A 60 1.55 5.19 -1.85
C ILE A 60 1.12 6.47 -2.58
N LEU A 61 1.89 7.55 -2.50
CA LEU A 61 1.60 8.80 -3.20
C LEU A 61 1.67 8.63 -4.73
N LEU A 62 2.65 7.89 -5.24
CA LEU A 62 2.77 7.61 -6.67
C LEU A 62 1.61 6.75 -7.17
N LEU A 63 1.22 5.71 -6.43
CA LEU A 63 0.07 4.88 -6.79
C LEU A 63 -1.24 5.68 -6.75
N ALA A 64 -1.44 6.50 -5.71
CA ALA A 64 -2.58 7.39 -5.60
C ALA A 64 -2.64 8.40 -6.76
N LEU A 65 -1.48 8.92 -7.19
CA LEU A 65 -1.39 9.83 -8.33
C LEU A 65 -1.77 9.14 -9.63
N ILE A 66 -1.30 7.91 -9.86
CA ILE A 66 -1.71 7.11 -11.03
C ILE A 66 -3.23 6.89 -11.02
N ILE A 67 -3.82 6.57 -9.87
CA ILE A 67 -5.27 6.39 -9.73
C ILE A 67 -6.03 7.71 -9.99
N GLY A 68 -5.57 8.83 -9.44
CA GLY A 68 -6.17 10.15 -9.70
C GLY A 68 -6.11 10.53 -11.19
N LEU A 69 -4.97 10.29 -11.84
CA LEU A 69 -4.81 10.55 -13.28
C LEU A 69 -5.70 9.66 -14.13
N THR A 70 -5.76 8.35 -13.83
CA THR A 70 -6.65 7.42 -14.54
C THR A 70 -8.12 7.73 -14.32
N LYS A 71 -8.50 8.38 -13.20
CA LYS A 71 -9.86 8.89 -13.02
C LYS A 71 -10.19 10.02 -13.99
N THR A 72 -9.24 10.93 -14.27
CA THR A 72 -9.46 12.01 -15.26
C THR A 72 -9.70 11.49 -16.67
N THR A 73 -9.12 10.34 -17.02
CA THR A 73 -9.28 9.67 -18.32
C THR A 73 -10.28 8.52 -18.31
N GLN A 74 -11.08 8.37 -17.24
CA GLN A 74 -12.05 7.28 -17.03
C GLN A 74 -11.48 5.87 -17.27
N SER A 75 -10.18 5.68 -17.03
CA SER A 75 -9.43 4.47 -17.36
C SER A 75 -9.27 3.54 -16.16
N LEU A 76 -10.40 3.06 -15.61
CA LEU A 76 -10.39 2.18 -14.42
C LEU A 76 -9.54 0.91 -14.64
N GLY A 77 -9.55 0.34 -15.84
CA GLY A 77 -8.71 -0.82 -16.15
C GLY A 77 -7.21 -0.56 -15.96
N VAL A 78 -6.74 0.63 -16.31
CA VAL A 78 -5.33 1.03 -16.10
C VAL A 78 -5.02 1.21 -14.62
N ALA A 79 -5.96 1.77 -13.84
CA ALA A 79 -5.83 1.86 -12.39
C ALA A 79 -5.67 0.48 -11.75
N LEU A 80 -6.52 -0.48 -12.13
CA LEU A 80 -6.47 -1.85 -11.64
C LEU A 80 -5.16 -2.55 -12.04
N LEU A 81 -4.70 -2.37 -13.29
CA LEU A 81 -3.43 -2.92 -13.75
C LEU A 81 -2.24 -2.33 -12.97
N ALA A 82 -2.25 -1.03 -12.66
CA ALA A 82 -1.20 -0.41 -11.85
C ALA A 82 -1.15 -0.99 -10.42
N ILE A 83 -2.32 -1.19 -9.80
CA ILE A 83 -2.44 -1.82 -8.47
C ILE A 83 -1.93 -3.26 -8.51
N LEU A 84 -2.37 -4.06 -9.48
CA LEU A 84 -1.93 -5.45 -9.66
C LEU A 84 -0.43 -5.55 -9.95
N CYS A 85 0.11 -4.64 -10.77
CA CYS A 85 1.54 -4.55 -11.05
C CYS A 85 2.34 -4.29 -9.76
N ALA A 86 1.94 -3.29 -8.97
CA ALA A 86 2.61 -2.99 -7.71
C ALA A 86 2.54 -4.16 -6.71
N ALA A 87 1.37 -4.80 -6.59
CA ALA A 87 1.18 -5.97 -5.71
C ALA A 87 2.03 -7.16 -6.15
N ALA A 88 2.08 -7.44 -7.46
CA ALA A 88 2.91 -8.50 -8.03
C ALA A 88 4.41 -8.25 -7.83
N TYR A 89 4.85 -6.99 -7.97
CA TYR A 89 6.25 -6.63 -7.76
C TYR A 89 6.67 -6.82 -6.29
N VAL A 90 5.84 -6.38 -5.35
CA VAL A 90 6.05 -6.59 -3.91
C VAL A 90 6.09 -8.08 -3.57
N ALA A 91 5.17 -8.86 -4.13
CA ALA A 91 5.14 -10.31 -3.93
C ALA A 91 6.41 -10.99 -4.48
N ASN A 92 6.86 -10.59 -5.68
CA ASN A 92 8.10 -11.06 -6.29
C ASN A 92 9.32 -10.74 -5.42
N THR A 93 9.46 -9.50 -4.95
CA THR A 93 10.58 -9.12 -4.06
C THR A 93 10.55 -9.92 -2.77
N GLY A 94 9.37 -10.13 -2.17
CA GLY A 94 9.20 -10.96 -0.98
C GLY A 94 9.61 -12.43 -1.21
N ALA A 95 9.26 -12.99 -2.37
CA ALA A 95 9.65 -14.35 -2.76
C ALA A 95 11.16 -14.49 -2.94
N TRP A 96 11.82 -13.54 -3.62
CA TRP A 96 13.27 -13.51 -3.75
C TRP A 96 13.98 -13.35 -2.41
N ALA A 97 13.42 -12.53 -1.51
CA ALA A 97 13.88 -12.39 -0.14
C ALA A 97 13.54 -13.60 0.75
N GLN A 98 12.90 -14.64 0.19
CA GLN A 98 12.53 -15.88 0.88
C GLN A 98 11.60 -15.65 2.10
N LYS A 99 10.75 -14.62 2.05
CA LYS A 99 9.71 -14.43 3.06
C LYS A 99 8.74 -15.61 3.07
N SER A 100 8.08 -15.85 4.20
CA SER A 100 7.01 -16.85 4.25
C SER A 100 5.86 -16.47 3.32
N GLY A 101 5.12 -17.46 2.80
CA GLY A 101 3.95 -17.20 1.95
C GLY A 101 2.90 -16.31 2.63
N PHE A 102 2.77 -16.40 3.95
CA PHE A 102 1.91 -15.51 4.72
C PHE A 102 2.39 -14.05 4.67
N ALA A 103 3.68 -13.80 4.91
CA ALA A 103 4.22 -12.44 4.87
C ALA A 103 4.12 -11.82 3.47
N ILE A 104 4.37 -12.62 2.42
CA ILE A 104 4.18 -12.22 1.02
C ILE A 104 2.72 -11.83 0.75
N ALA A 105 1.76 -12.65 1.19
CA ALA A 105 0.34 -12.39 1.00
C ALA A 105 -0.11 -11.13 1.73
N VAL A 106 0.38 -10.89 2.96
CA VAL A 106 0.11 -9.66 3.72
C VAL A 106 0.64 -8.43 2.98
N ASP A 107 1.88 -8.48 2.48
CA ASP A 107 2.48 -7.36 1.75
C ASP A 107 1.73 -7.05 0.44
N ALA A 108 1.34 -8.08 -0.31
CA ALA A 108 0.54 -7.91 -1.52
C ALA A 108 -0.88 -7.39 -1.21
N ALA A 109 -1.53 -7.93 -0.17
CA ALA A 109 -2.86 -7.50 0.25
C ALA A 109 -2.88 -6.04 0.72
N TYR A 110 -1.80 -5.58 1.35
CA TYR A 110 -1.66 -4.17 1.71
C TYR A 110 -1.69 -3.26 0.48
N VAL A 111 -0.98 -3.61 -0.60
CA VAL A 111 -1.00 -2.85 -1.86
C VAL A 111 -2.39 -2.89 -2.52
N LEU A 112 -3.02 -4.06 -2.58
CA LEU A 112 -4.37 -4.22 -3.13
C LEU A 112 -5.38 -3.36 -2.37
N GLY A 113 -5.39 -3.47 -1.03
CA GLY A 113 -6.29 -2.69 -0.17
C GLY A 113 -6.03 -1.19 -0.27
N SER A 114 -4.77 -0.77 -0.36
CA SER A 114 -4.40 0.63 -0.60
C SER A 114 -4.99 1.16 -1.90
N GLY A 115 -4.88 0.40 -3.00
CA GLY A 115 -5.48 0.76 -4.28
C GLY A 115 -7.00 0.86 -4.23
N VAL A 116 -7.67 -0.06 -3.52
CA VAL A 116 -9.13 0.00 -3.30
C VAL A 116 -9.52 1.27 -2.55
N LEU A 117 -8.82 1.63 -1.47
CA LEU A 117 -9.10 2.84 -0.70
C LEU A 117 -8.94 4.11 -1.55
N MET A 118 -7.92 4.17 -2.41
CA MET A 118 -7.71 5.29 -3.32
C MET A 118 -8.82 5.42 -4.37
N ILE A 119 -9.28 4.30 -4.95
CA ILE A 119 -10.42 4.29 -5.88
C ILE A 119 -11.69 4.75 -5.17
N LEU A 120 -11.94 4.25 -3.95
CA LEU A 120 -13.11 4.62 -3.16
C LEU A 120 -13.10 6.11 -2.80
N ALA A 121 -11.93 6.69 -2.49
CA ALA A 121 -11.81 8.13 -2.24
C ALA A 121 -12.31 8.95 -3.44
N HIS A 122 -11.91 8.58 -4.66
CA HIS A 122 -12.40 9.23 -5.90
C HIS A 122 -13.84 8.88 -6.28
N ALA A 123 -14.42 7.83 -5.70
CA ALA A 123 -15.82 7.47 -5.91
C ALA A 123 -16.76 8.26 -5.00
N ILE A 124 -16.29 8.66 -3.82
CA ILE A 124 -17.09 9.34 -2.78
C ILE A 124 -16.91 10.86 -2.82
N LEU A 125 -15.73 11.35 -3.24
CA LEU A 125 -15.35 12.78 -3.27
C LEU A 125 -15.21 13.30 -4.70
#